data_AF-A0A0P8C9Z4-F1
#
_entry.id   AF-A0A0P8C9Z4-F1
#
_cell.length_a   1.000
_cell.length_b   1.000
_cell.length_c   1.000
_cell.angle_alpha   90.00
_cell.angle_beta   90.00
_cell.angle_gamma   90.00
#
_symmetry.space_group_name_H-M   'P 1'
#
loop_
_entity.id
_entity.type
_entity.pdbx_description
1 polymer ?
#
loop_
_entity_poly.entity_id
_entity_poly.type
_entity_poly.pdbx_seq_one_letter_code
_entity_poly.pdbx_strand_id
1 'polypeptide(L)'
;MRCTFHIIKQMENIIMPLGKRIENFFVCKGHKIDHATYQFFLNTKRAPVPTSEDIKEAEDLAKKLKGNSSRDTLDNIIKYQNENIAYFNERAVCLDAFIYSIIFGLLVILSLVPAVSSQTLLIIYITFLIFCQLGIIMVTVDRFRKKMKWKKEKFHLKELIQSIIEASKYGIFQKDMPVKKILDWKLAICRDYARLTASLLRNLFPDSELYFIFMHDHVVAGIKINNEINVFDPHYDNPTPPTVLKLDEWLNKKELNVDAFASKKDSTLRFYYKHNK
;
A
#
# COMPACT_ATOMS: atom_id res chain seq x y z
N MET A 1 -31.62 19.25 27.41
CA MET A 1 -30.51 19.70 26.53
C MET A 1 -29.16 19.97 27.24
N ARG A 2 -29.00 19.72 28.56
CA ARG A 2 -27.70 19.90 29.26
C ARG A 2 -26.82 18.63 29.33
N CYS A 3 -27.38 17.42 29.16
CA CYS A 3 -26.59 16.17 29.18
C CYS A 3 -25.83 15.90 27.88
N THR A 4 -26.36 16.30 26.72
CA THR A 4 -25.73 16.06 25.42
C THR A 4 -24.45 16.88 25.22
N PHE A 5 -24.39 18.10 25.78
CA PHE A 5 -23.20 18.96 25.72
C PHE A 5 -22.03 18.45 26.57
N HIS A 6 -22.30 17.69 27.65
CA HIS A 6 -21.24 17.16 28.50
C HIS A 6 -20.52 15.97 27.87
N ILE A 7 -21.26 15.12 27.12
CA ILE A 7 -20.70 13.96 26.42
C ILE A 7 -19.86 14.41 25.22
N ILE A 8 -20.31 15.40 24.44
CA ILE A 8 -19.53 15.94 23.31
C ILE A 8 -18.19 16.53 23.79
N LYS A 9 -18.19 17.26 24.91
CA LYS A 9 -16.97 17.86 25.48
C LYS A 9 -16.01 16.83 26.10
N GLN A 10 -16.53 15.71 26.62
CA GLN A 10 -15.68 14.59 27.07
C GLN A 10 -15.11 13.81 25.89
N MET A 11 -15.88 13.61 24.80
CA MET A 11 -15.37 12.96 23.58
C MET A 11 -14.31 13.81 22.87
N GLU A 12 -14.45 15.14 22.85
CA GLU A 12 -13.40 16.06 22.36
C GLU A 12 -12.08 15.91 23.12
N ASN A 13 -12.13 15.72 24.45
CA ASN A 13 -10.94 15.52 25.28
C ASN A 13 -10.32 14.11 25.17
N ILE A 14 -11.03 13.13 24.59
CA ILE A 14 -10.51 11.77 24.36
C ILE A 14 -10.03 11.62 22.91
N ILE A 15 -10.75 12.20 21.95
CA ILE A 15 -10.49 12.05 20.50
C ILE A 15 -9.41 13.04 20.03
N MET A 16 -9.37 14.28 20.52
CA MET A 16 -8.32 15.24 20.12
C MET A 16 -6.90 14.84 20.55
N PRO A 17 -6.65 14.31 21.77
CA PRO A 17 -5.32 13.81 22.11
C PRO A 17 -4.95 12.55 21.33
N LEU A 18 -5.90 11.77 20.82
CA LEU A 18 -5.62 10.62 19.95
C LEU A 18 -5.25 11.06 18.52
N GLY A 19 -5.98 12.02 17.94
CA GLY A 19 -5.63 12.62 16.64
C GLY A 19 -4.30 13.37 16.68
N LYS A 20 -4.08 14.23 17.69
CA LYS A 20 -2.80 14.93 17.89
C LYS A 20 -1.68 14.02 18.39
N ARG A 21 -1.92 12.92 19.12
CA ARG A 21 -0.86 11.94 19.45
C ARG A 21 -0.47 11.10 18.26
N ILE A 22 -1.38 10.82 17.32
CA ILE A 22 -1.05 10.09 16.10
C ILE A 22 -0.31 11.01 15.12
N GLU A 23 -0.72 12.27 14.97
CA GLU A 23 0.01 13.26 14.16
C GLU A 23 1.37 13.65 14.78
N ASN A 24 1.47 13.75 16.11
CA ASN A 24 2.76 13.95 16.80
C ASN A 24 3.60 12.66 16.91
N PHE A 25 3.06 11.48 16.57
CA PHE A 25 3.84 10.23 16.51
C PHE A 25 4.71 10.15 15.26
N PHE A 26 4.38 10.92 14.22
CA PHE A 26 5.04 10.84 12.91
C PHE A 26 5.90 12.06 12.54
N VAL A 27 6.01 13.05 13.42
CA VAL A 27 6.95 14.17 13.25
C VAL A 27 7.85 14.32 14.47
N CYS A 28 8.68 13.32 14.73
CA CYS A 28 9.80 13.45 15.67
C CYS A 28 11.03 14.00 14.93
N LYS A 29 11.11 15.33 14.76
CA LYS A 29 12.39 15.97 14.44
C LYS A 29 13.33 15.79 15.65
N GLY A 30 14.34 14.94 15.51
CA GLY A 30 15.47 14.87 16.45
C GLY A 30 15.35 13.93 17.65
N HIS A 31 14.33 13.06 17.73
CA HIS A 31 14.29 12.00 18.75
C HIS A 31 14.67 10.63 18.16
N LYS A 32 15.50 9.88 18.89
CA LYS A 32 15.78 8.49 18.58
C LYS A 32 14.49 7.70 18.84
N ILE A 33 13.82 7.25 17.78
CA ILE A 33 12.79 6.21 17.91
C ILE A 33 13.47 5.04 18.62
N ASP A 34 12.91 4.60 19.73
CA ASP A 34 13.49 3.47 20.45
C ASP A 34 13.38 2.21 19.57
N HIS A 35 14.36 1.33 19.71
CA HIS A 35 14.47 0.14 18.88
C HIS A 35 13.21 -0.73 18.93
N ALA A 36 12.47 -0.76 20.04
CA ALA A 36 11.27 -1.58 20.18
C ALA A 36 10.07 -1.01 19.39
N THR A 37 9.83 0.30 19.46
CA THR A 37 8.79 0.98 18.66
C THR A 37 9.06 0.81 17.16
N TYR A 38 10.32 0.86 16.76
CA TYR A 38 10.72 0.64 15.37
C TYR A 38 10.58 -0.81 14.93
N GLN A 39 10.98 -1.78 15.76
CA GLN A 39 10.75 -3.21 15.49
C GLN A 39 9.26 -3.55 15.43
N PHE A 40 8.42 -2.89 16.23
CA PHE A 40 6.97 -3.01 16.13
C PHE A 40 6.44 -2.48 14.79
N PHE A 41 6.94 -1.32 14.35
CA PHE A 41 6.59 -0.76 13.04
C PHE A 41 7.00 -1.68 11.89
N LEU A 42 8.15 -2.34 12.00
CA LEU A 42 8.62 -3.33 11.02
C LEU A 42 7.82 -4.62 11.04
N ASN A 43 7.45 -5.10 12.23
CA ASN A 43 6.64 -6.31 12.36
C ASN A 43 5.22 -6.10 11.81
N THR A 44 4.69 -4.87 11.91
CA THR A 44 3.39 -4.48 11.33
C THR A 44 3.50 -4.10 9.85
N LYS A 45 4.64 -3.55 9.42
CA LYS A 45 4.99 -3.21 8.02
C LYS A 45 6.10 -4.11 7.47
N ARG A 46 5.83 -5.42 7.39
CA ARG A 46 6.70 -6.37 6.68
C ARG A 46 7.09 -5.80 5.32
N ALA A 47 8.38 -5.84 4.97
CA ALA A 47 8.81 -5.38 3.67
C ALA A 47 8.18 -6.23 2.55
N PRO A 48 7.87 -5.65 1.38
CA PRO A 48 7.29 -6.38 0.25
C PRO A 48 8.37 -7.24 -0.44
N VAL A 49 9.05 -8.09 0.34
CA VAL A 49 10.12 -8.97 -0.15
C VAL A 49 9.50 -9.99 -1.12
N PRO A 50 10.02 -10.11 -2.34
CA PRO A 50 9.50 -11.07 -3.30
C PRO A 50 9.79 -12.50 -2.85
N THR A 51 8.84 -13.40 -3.06
CA THR A 51 9.03 -14.84 -2.88
C THR A 51 9.79 -15.43 -4.07
N SER A 52 10.24 -16.68 -3.95
CA SER A 52 10.83 -17.41 -5.07
C SER A 52 9.87 -17.53 -6.27
N GLU A 53 8.57 -17.72 -6.00
CA GLU A 53 7.54 -17.76 -7.04
C GLU A 53 7.41 -16.40 -7.74
N ASP A 54 7.39 -15.29 -6.98
CA ASP A 54 7.36 -13.95 -7.59
C ASP A 54 8.57 -13.67 -8.48
N ILE A 55 9.75 -14.16 -8.10
CA ILE A 55 10.97 -14.01 -8.91
C ILE A 55 10.82 -14.80 -10.21
N LYS A 56 10.35 -16.05 -10.13
CA LYS A 56 10.11 -16.91 -11.29
C LYS A 56 9.06 -16.32 -12.24
N GLU A 57 7.95 -15.80 -11.70
CA GLU A 57 6.88 -15.15 -12.47
C GLU A 57 7.36 -13.89 -13.21
N ALA A 58 8.40 -13.22 -12.71
CA ALA A 58 8.99 -12.02 -13.31
C ALA A 58 10.07 -12.31 -14.37
N GLU A 59 10.54 -13.55 -14.51
CA GLU A 59 11.75 -13.89 -15.29
C GLU A 59 11.64 -13.50 -16.77
N ASP A 60 10.53 -13.83 -17.42
CA ASP A 60 10.33 -13.55 -18.84
C ASP A 60 10.24 -12.05 -19.12
N LEU A 61 9.60 -11.30 -18.22
CA LEU A 61 9.55 -9.85 -18.32
C LEU A 61 10.93 -9.24 -18.09
N ALA A 62 11.68 -9.73 -17.09
CA ALA A 62 13.04 -9.30 -16.83
C ALA A 62 13.94 -9.46 -18.08
N LYS A 63 13.90 -10.63 -18.74
CA LYS A 63 14.65 -10.87 -19.99
C LYS A 63 14.32 -9.85 -21.08
N LYS A 64 13.04 -9.47 -21.23
CA LYS A 64 12.59 -8.47 -22.21
C LYS A 64 13.03 -7.05 -21.88
N LEU A 65 13.16 -6.72 -20.60
CA LEU A 65 13.53 -5.38 -20.14
C LEU A 65 15.05 -5.17 -20.03
N LYS A 66 15.86 -6.21 -20.25
CA LYS A 66 17.32 -6.14 -20.20
C LYS A 66 17.84 -5.23 -21.30
N GLY A 67 18.51 -4.15 -20.90
CA GLY A 67 19.16 -3.19 -21.80
C GLY A 67 20.63 -3.53 -22.07
N ASN A 68 21.28 -2.68 -22.87
CA ASN A 68 22.71 -2.80 -23.19
C ASN A 68 23.63 -2.35 -22.04
N SER A 69 23.09 -1.60 -21.09
CA SER A 69 23.79 -1.17 -19.88
C SER A 69 22.90 -1.33 -18.64
N SER A 70 23.50 -1.25 -17.45
CA SER A 70 22.74 -1.23 -16.21
C SER A 70 21.73 -0.08 -16.20
N ARG A 71 22.14 1.14 -16.56
CA ARG A 71 21.27 2.31 -16.58
C ARG A 71 20.09 2.13 -17.54
N ASP A 72 20.37 1.71 -18.77
CA ASP A 72 19.36 1.41 -19.80
C ASP A 72 18.36 0.36 -19.30
N THR A 73 18.84 -0.68 -18.61
CA THR A 73 17.97 -1.68 -17.97
C THR A 73 17.06 -1.06 -16.90
N LEU A 74 17.57 -0.19 -16.03
CA LEU A 74 16.74 0.46 -14.99
C LEU A 74 15.68 1.39 -15.63
N ASP A 75 16.06 2.13 -16.68
CA ASP A 75 15.16 3.00 -17.42
C ASP A 75 14.06 2.20 -18.15
N ASN A 76 14.40 1.04 -18.72
CA ASN A 76 13.42 0.15 -19.33
C ASN A 76 12.40 -0.38 -18.30
N ILE A 77 12.84 -0.73 -17.09
CA ILE A 77 11.94 -1.17 -16.02
C ILE A 77 10.94 -0.06 -15.66
N ILE A 78 11.43 1.15 -15.36
CA ILE A 78 10.55 2.23 -14.88
C ILE A 78 9.58 2.69 -15.98
N LYS A 79 10.06 2.74 -17.23
CA LYS A 79 9.23 3.03 -18.39
C LYS A 79 8.13 2.00 -18.56
N TYR A 80 8.48 0.70 -18.53
CA TYR A 80 7.49 -0.37 -18.63
C TYR A 80 6.43 -0.27 -17.54
N GLN A 81 6.84 -0.08 -16.28
CA GLN A 81 5.91 0.03 -15.16
C GLN A 81 4.94 1.20 -15.32
N ASN A 82 5.42 2.36 -15.76
CA ASN A 82 4.58 3.54 -15.96
C ASN A 82 3.60 3.38 -17.14
N GLU A 83 4.05 2.79 -18.24
CA GLU A 83 3.23 2.61 -19.45
C GLU A 83 2.23 1.46 -19.33
N ASN A 84 2.55 0.43 -18.54
CA ASN A 84 1.79 -0.83 -18.53
C ASN A 84 1.09 -1.14 -17.22
N ILE A 85 1.40 -0.44 -16.13
CA ILE A 85 0.80 -0.71 -14.81
C ILE A 85 0.24 0.60 -14.27
N ALA A 86 -1.07 0.67 -14.09
CA ALA A 86 -1.73 1.84 -13.53
C ALA A 86 -1.77 1.78 -12.00
N TYR A 87 -1.64 2.95 -11.36
CA TYR A 87 -1.75 3.02 -9.90
C TYR A 87 -3.15 2.64 -9.44
N PHE A 88 -3.26 1.78 -8.42
CA PHE A 88 -4.52 1.23 -7.92
C PHE A 88 -5.05 2.03 -6.72
N ASN A 89 -5.36 3.32 -6.94
CA ASN A 89 -5.91 4.23 -5.93
C ASN A 89 -7.10 3.64 -5.17
N GLU A 90 -7.97 2.93 -5.89
CA GLU A 90 -9.19 2.38 -5.32
C GLU A 90 -8.91 1.35 -4.23
N ARG A 91 -7.79 0.60 -4.30
CA ARG A 91 -7.42 -0.39 -3.29
C ARG A 91 -7.19 0.25 -1.91
N ALA A 92 -6.52 1.40 -1.87
CA ALA A 92 -6.32 2.15 -0.63
C ALA A 92 -7.66 2.67 -0.08
N VAL A 93 -8.47 3.31 -0.94
CA VAL A 93 -9.76 3.88 -0.56
C VAL A 93 -10.75 2.82 -0.07
N CYS A 94 -10.74 1.61 -0.63
CA CYS A 94 -11.66 0.54 -0.23
C CYS A 94 -11.43 0.10 1.22
N LEU A 95 -10.16 -0.01 1.64
CA LEU A 95 -9.83 -0.39 3.00
C LEU A 95 -10.28 0.69 3.99
N ASP A 96 -10.00 1.96 3.66
CA ASP A 96 -10.43 3.09 4.50
C ASP A 96 -11.96 3.17 4.60
N ALA A 97 -12.67 3.06 3.48
CA ALA A 97 -14.13 3.05 3.45
C ALA A 97 -14.72 1.90 4.28
N PHE A 98 -14.11 0.71 4.22
CA PHE A 98 -14.50 -0.43 5.03
C PHE A 98 -14.38 -0.11 6.52
N ILE A 99 -13.24 0.43 6.96
CA ILE A 99 -12.99 0.80 8.36
C ILE A 99 -13.96 1.89 8.83
N TYR A 100 -14.15 2.95 8.03
CA TYR A 100 -15.08 4.04 8.38
C TYR A 100 -16.53 3.56 8.51
N SER A 101 -16.96 2.61 7.67
CA SER A 101 -18.32 2.05 7.79
C SER A 101 -18.54 1.29 9.10
N ILE A 102 -17.51 0.60 9.62
CA ILE A 102 -17.55 -0.07 10.92
C ILE A 102 -17.61 0.97 12.05
N ILE A 103 -16.75 2.00 12.01
CA ILE A 103 -16.71 3.05 13.04
C ILE A 103 -18.02 3.82 13.09
N PHE A 104 -18.51 4.30 11.94
CA PHE A 104 -19.79 4.99 11.83
C PHE A 104 -20.92 4.14 12.38
N GLY A 105 -20.90 2.86 12.01
CA GLY A 105 -21.80 1.87 12.53
C GLY A 105 -21.85 1.77 14.06
N LEU A 106 -20.68 1.64 14.69
CA LEU A 106 -20.54 1.59 16.15
C LEU A 106 -21.05 2.87 16.82
N LEU A 107 -20.78 4.04 16.22
CA LEU A 107 -21.27 5.33 16.73
C LEU A 107 -22.81 5.40 16.73
N VAL A 108 -23.46 4.90 15.68
CA VAL A 108 -24.92 4.84 15.60
C VAL A 108 -25.49 3.97 16.73
N ILE A 109 -24.93 2.78 16.98
CA ILE A 109 -25.35 1.93 18.10
C ILE A 109 -25.24 2.69 19.42
N LEU A 110 -24.05 3.24 19.72
CA LEU A 110 -23.79 3.92 20.99
C LEU A 110 -24.77 5.08 21.23
N SER A 111 -25.22 5.75 20.16
CA SER A 111 -26.20 6.84 20.24
C SER A 111 -27.63 6.38 20.51
N LEU A 112 -28.00 5.15 20.10
CA LEU A 112 -29.37 4.65 20.13
C LEU A 112 -29.68 3.75 21.34
N VAL A 113 -28.67 3.23 22.04
CA VAL A 113 -28.80 2.38 23.24
C VAL A 113 -29.85 2.85 24.27
N PRO A 114 -30.01 4.15 24.60
CA PRO A 114 -30.98 4.55 25.62
C PRO A 114 -32.45 4.54 25.17
N ALA A 115 -32.76 4.37 23.87
CA ALA A 115 -34.10 4.61 23.32
C ALA A 115 -34.88 3.37 22.90
N VAL A 116 -34.21 2.22 22.69
CA VAL A 116 -34.81 1.03 22.08
C VAL A 116 -34.23 -0.22 22.75
N SER A 117 -34.98 -1.33 22.76
CA SER A 117 -34.45 -2.60 23.26
C SER A 117 -33.14 -2.95 22.55
N SER A 118 -32.16 -3.40 23.32
CA SER A 118 -30.80 -3.67 22.83
C SER A 118 -30.76 -4.66 21.66
N GLN A 119 -31.72 -5.60 21.61
CA GLN A 119 -31.83 -6.60 20.55
C GLN A 119 -32.28 -6.01 19.21
N THR A 120 -33.29 -5.13 19.20
CA THR A 120 -33.78 -4.52 17.96
C THR A 120 -32.74 -3.59 17.33
N LEU A 121 -32.01 -2.83 18.16
CA LEU A 121 -30.91 -1.98 17.68
C LEU A 121 -29.79 -2.79 17.07
N LEU A 122 -29.44 -3.93 17.68
CA LEU A 122 -28.41 -4.82 17.15
C LEU A 122 -28.78 -5.37 15.78
N ILE A 123 -30.04 -5.78 15.58
CA ILE A 123 -30.51 -6.28 14.28
C ILE A 123 -30.45 -5.18 13.21
N ILE A 124 -31.02 -4.00 13.50
CA ILE A 124 -30.98 -2.85 12.57
C ILE A 124 -29.54 -2.51 12.20
N TYR A 125 -28.65 -2.53 13.19
CA TYR A 125 -27.24 -2.26 12.99
C TYR A 125 -26.56 -3.27 12.05
N ILE A 126 -26.72 -4.57 12.32
CA ILE A 126 -26.14 -5.63 11.49
C ILE A 126 -26.67 -5.54 10.06
N THR A 127 -27.97 -5.31 9.89
CA THR A 127 -28.58 -5.13 8.58
C THR A 127 -28.00 -3.91 7.85
N PHE A 128 -27.90 -2.76 8.52
CA PHE A 128 -27.29 -1.56 7.96
C PHE A 128 -25.84 -1.78 7.52
N LEU A 129 -25.02 -2.42 8.37
CA LEU A 129 -23.65 -2.78 8.02
C LEU A 129 -23.61 -3.65 6.76
N ILE A 130 -24.43 -4.71 6.69
CA ILE A 130 -24.47 -5.61 5.53
C ILE A 130 -24.78 -4.80 4.24
N PHE A 131 -25.77 -3.91 4.26
CA PHE A 131 -26.11 -3.10 3.09
C PHE A 131 -25.00 -2.11 2.72
N CYS A 132 -24.36 -1.45 3.69
CA CYS A 132 -23.21 -0.59 3.43
C CYS A 132 -22.06 -1.37 2.81
N GLN A 133 -21.75 -2.56 3.34
CA GLN A 133 -20.69 -3.42 2.82
C GLN A 133 -20.98 -3.88 1.39
N LEU A 134 -22.22 -4.31 1.11
CA LEU A 134 -22.65 -4.66 -0.24
C LEU A 134 -22.53 -3.47 -1.20
N GLY A 135 -22.91 -2.26 -0.76
CA GLY A 135 -22.74 -1.04 -1.53
C GLY A 135 -21.29 -0.75 -1.90
N ILE A 136 -20.38 -0.82 -0.91
CA ILE A 136 -18.93 -0.63 -1.13
C ILE A 136 -18.41 -1.67 -2.11
N ILE A 137 -18.72 -2.96 -1.89
CA ILE A 137 -18.30 -4.05 -2.78
C ILE A 137 -18.79 -3.81 -4.21
N MET A 138 -20.05 -3.40 -4.40
CA MET A 138 -20.59 -3.12 -5.75
C MET A 138 -19.86 -1.96 -6.44
N VAL A 139 -19.59 -0.85 -5.73
CA VAL A 139 -18.84 0.27 -6.30
C VAL A 139 -17.41 -0.13 -6.65
N THR A 140 -16.75 -0.89 -5.78
CA THR A 140 -15.38 -1.40 -6.02
C THR A 140 -15.34 -2.31 -7.23
N VAL A 141 -16.27 -3.26 -7.32
CA VAL A 141 -16.38 -4.18 -8.47
C VAL A 141 -16.66 -3.41 -9.76
N ASP A 142 -17.55 -2.42 -9.75
CA ASP A 142 -17.82 -1.60 -10.95
C ASP A 142 -16.58 -0.81 -11.41
N ARG A 143 -15.87 -0.17 -10.47
CA ARG A 143 -14.63 0.56 -10.79
C ARG A 143 -13.54 -0.37 -11.29
N PHE A 144 -13.34 -1.50 -10.62
CA PHE A 144 -12.37 -2.52 -11.03
C PHE A 144 -12.69 -3.03 -12.44
N ARG A 145 -13.96 -3.36 -12.72
CA ARG A 145 -14.43 -3.79 -14.03
C ARG A 145 -14.14 -2.75 -15.12
N LYS A 146 -14.43 -1.48 -14.86
CA LYS A 146 -14.14 -0.37 -15.79
C LYS A 146 -12.65 -0.29 -16.11
N LYS A 147 -11.79 -0.43 -15.10
CA LYS A 147 -10.33 -0.33 -15.25
C LYS A 147 -9.72 -1.50 -16.00
N MET A 148 -10.22 -2.71 -15.75
CA MET A 148 -9.81 -3.92 -16.46
C MET A 148 -10.28 -3.98 -17.93
N LYS A 149 -11.03 -2.98 -18.41
CA LYS A 149 -11.65 -2.96 -19.76
C LYS A 149 -12.41 -4.25 -20.07
N TRP A 150 -13.09 -4.80 -19.07
CA TRP A 150 -13.68 -6.13 -19.18
C TRP A 150 -14.78 -6.10 -20.24
N LYS A 151 -14.61 -6.86 -21.33
CA LYS A 151 -15.58 -6.90 -22.44
C LYS A 151 -16.92 -7.43 -21.92
N LYS A 152 -18.02 -6.77 -22.30
CA LYS A 152 -19.39 -7.10 -21.87
C LYS A 152 -19.91 -8.44 -22.39
N GLU A 153 -19.20 -9.11 -23.28
CA GLU A 153 -19.71 -10.29 -23.97
C GLU A 153 -19.61 -11.54 -23.09
N LYS A 154 -20.79 -12.00 -22.64
CA LYS A 154 -21.08 -13.26 -21.92
C LYS A 154 -20.50 -13.36 -20.51
N PHE A 155 -21.08 -12.60 -19.59
CA PHE A 155 -20.83 -12.77 -18.17
C PHE A 155 -21.57 -14.00 -17.63
N HIS A 156 -20.85 -15.08 -17.39
CA HIS A 156 -21.37 -16.19 -16.58
C HIS A 156 -21.31 -15.80 -15.09
N LEU A 157 -22.37 -16.05 -14.32
CA LEU A 157 -22.43 -15.75 -12.89
C LEU A 157 -21.23 -16.30 -12.11
N LYS A 158 -20.71 -17.47 -12.53
CA LYS A 158 -19.51 -18.09 -11.96
C LYS A 158 -18.27 -17.20 -12.08
N GLU A 159 -18.06 -16.53 -13.20
CA GLU A 159 -16.92 -15.63 -13.43
C GLU A 159 -17.04 -14.36 -12.60
N LEU A 160 -18.27 -13.84 -12.44
CA LEU A 160 -18.54 -12.72 -11.54
C LEU A 160 -18.17 -13.08 -10.10
N ILE A 161 -18.68 -14.19 -9.58
CA ILE A 161 -18.39 -14.64 -8.22
C ILE A 161 -16.89 -14.83 -8.04
N GLN A 162 -16.22 -15.48 -9.00
CA GLN A 162 -14.77 -15.67 -8.94
C GLN A 162 -14.01 -14.33 -8.90
N SER A 163 -14.40 -13.35 -9.71
CA SER A 163 -13.76 -12.03 -9.70
C SER A 163 -14.01 -11.25 -8.43
N ILE A 164 -15.18 -11.38 -7.81
CA ILE A 164 -15.47 -10.77 -6.51
C ILE A 164 -14.60 -11.42 -5.44
N ILE A 165 -14.45 -12.75 -5.46
CA ILE A 165 -13.59 -13.47 -4.53
C ILE A 165 -12.13 -13.02 -4.71
N GLU A 166 -11.64 -12.92 -5.94
CA GLU A 166 -10.28 -12.46 -6.20
C GLU A 166 -10.06 -10.99 -5.82
N ALA A 167 -10.97 -10.09 -6.21
CA ALA A 167 -10.90 -8.68 -5.87
C ALA A 167 -10.98 -8.46 -4.36
N SER A 168 -11.79 -9.23 -3.64
CA SER A 168 -11.85 -9.16 -2.18
C SER A 168 -10.56 -9.68 -1.56
N LYS A 169 -10.07 -10.84 -2.03
CA LYS A 169 -8.83 -11.45 -1.55
C LYS A 169 -7.63 -10.51 -1.73
N TYR A 170 -7.42 -9.97 -2.92
CA TYR A 170 -6.23 -9.17 -3.24
C TYR A 170 -6.41 -7.67 -2.98
N GLY A 171 -7.64 -7.16 -3.06
CA GLY A 171 -7.97 -5.76 -2.86
C GLY A 171 -8.23 -5.37 -1.40
N ILE A 172 -8.87 -6.24 -0.61
CA ILE A 172 -9.30 -5.92 0.76
C ILE A 172 -8.46 -6.67 1.80
N PHE A 173 -8.30 -7.98 1.64
CA PHE A 173 -7.76 -8.83 2.71
C PHE A 173 -6.26 -9.07 2.65
N GLN A 174 -5.67 -9.10 1.46
CA GLN A 174 -4.22 -9.27 1.32
C GLN A 174 -3.53 -7.93 1.23
N LYS A 175 -2.45 -7.83 2.01
CA LYS A 175 -1.60 -6.65 2.09
C LYS A 175 -0.66 -6.51 0.88
N ASP A 176 -0.32 -7.63 0.25
CA ASP A 176 0.65 -7.72 -0.85
C ASP A 176 0.06 -8.57 -1.99
N MET A 177 0.07 -8.05 -3.22
CA MET A 177 -0.40 -8.78 -4.40
C MET A 177 0.74 -9.64 -4.99
N PRO A 178 0.49 -10.91 -5.37
CA PRO A 178 1.47 -11.72 -6.10
C PRO A 178 1.87 -11.07 -7.43
N VAL A 179 3.13 -11.24 -7.85
CA VAL A 179 3.66 -10.62 -9.09
C VAL A 179 2.84 -10.99 -10.32
N LYS A 180 2.45 -12.24 -10.51
CA LYS A 180 1.57 -12.64 -11.61
C LYS A 180 0.28 -11.85 -11.66
N LYS A 181 -0.36 -11.59 -10.51
CA LYS A 181 -1.60 -10.80 -10.47
C LYS A 181 -1.35 -9.33 -10.80
N ILE A 182 -0.21 -8.76 -10.39
CA ILE A 182 0.20 -7.40 -10.79
C ILE A 182 0.33 -7.31 -12.31
N LEU A 183 0.98 -8.30 -12.93
CA LEU A 183 1.19 -8.35 -14.38
C LEU A 183 -0.11 -8.61 -15.16
N ASP A 184 -0.96 -9.51 -14.67
CA ASP A 184 -2.25 -9.83 -15.29
C ASP A 184 -3.22 -8.64 -15.21
N TRP A 185 -3.31 -8.01 -14.04
CA TRP A 185 -4.27 -6.94 -13.80
C TRP A 185 -3.78 -5.59 -14.27
N LYS A 186 -2.46 -5.41 -14.43
CA LYS A 186 -1.86 -4.12 -14.79
C LYS A 186 -2.22 -3.03 -13.77
N LEU A 187 -2.33 -3.41 -12.50
CA LEU A 187 -2.72 -2.57 -11.38
C LEU A 187 -1.82 -2.84 -10.18
N ALA A 188 -1.33 -1.76 -9.55
CA ALA A 188 -0.44 -1.86 -8.39
C ALA A 188 -0.58 -0.65 -7.46
N ILE A 189 -0.39 -0.86 -6.16
CA ILE A 189 -0.04 0.20 -5.20
C ILE A 189 1.48 0.24 -4.97
N CYS A 190 1.98 1.21 -4.20
CA CYS A 190 3.42 1.37 -3.91
C CYS A 190 4.12 0.07 -3.48
N ARG A 191 3.49 -0.72 -2.58
CA ARG A 191 4.02 -2.02 -2.11
C ARG A 191 4.11 -3.06 -3.22
N ASP A 192 3.12 -3.10 -4.09
CA ASP A 192 3.09 -4.02 -5.24
C ASP A 192 4.16 -3.64 -6.26
N TYR A 193 4.33 -2.34 -6.56
CA TYR A 193 5.42 -1.85 -7.42
C TYR A 193 6.78 -2.23 -6.84
N ALA A 194 7.02 -1.96 -5.55
CA ALA A 194 8.28 -2.32 -4.90
C ALA A 194 8.56 -3.84 -4.97
N ARG A 195 7.54 -4.68 -4.78
CA ARG A 195 7.64 -6.15 -4.93
C ARG A 195 8.01 -6.55 -6.34
N LEU A 196 7.26 -6.06 -7.34
CA LEU A 196 7.51 -6.36 -8.76
C LEU A 196 8.91 -5.89 -9.18
N THR A 197 9.29 -4.67 -8.83
CA THR A 197 10.62 -4.12 -9.10
C THR A 197 11.69 -5.00 -8.48
N ALA A 198 11.55 -5.39 -7.21
CA ALA A 198 12.50 -6.28 -6.56
C ALA A 198 12.60 -7.64 -7.27
N SER A 199 11.48 -8.24 -7.70
CA SER A 199 11.51 -9.48 -8.49
C SER A 199 12.24 -9.34 -9.82
N LEU A 200 12.01 -8.24 -10.55
CA LEU A 200 12.71 -7.94 -11.80
C LEU A 200 14.22 -7.77 -11.57
N LEU A 201 14.59 -6.99 -10.55
CA LEU A 201 15.98 -6.73 -10.22
C LEU A 201 16.72 -7.97 -9.73
N ARG A 202 16.06 -8.90 -9.01
CA ARG A 202 16.65 -10.18 -8.63
C ARG A 202 17.02 -11.04 -9.83
N ASN A 203 16.22 -11.01 -10.89
CA ASN A 203 16.52 -11.72 -12.13
C ASN A 203 17.64 -11.04 -12.94
N LEU A 204 17.65 -9.70 -12.96
CA LEU A 204 18.58 -8.93 -13.79
C LEU A 204 19.95 -8.70 -13.15
N PHE A 205 19.98 -8.60 -11.82
CA PHE A 205 21.16 -8.26 -11.02
C PHE A 205 21.25 -9.16 -9.78
N PRO A 206 21.45 -10.48 -9.96
CA PRO A 206 21.32 -11.48 -8.88
C PRO A 206 22.30 -11.29 -7.70
N ASP A 207 23.40 -10.57 -7.93
CA ASP A 207 24.43 -10.31 -6.92
C ASP A 207 24.36 -8.90 -6.34
N SER A 208 23.46 -8.05 -6.85
CA SER A 208 23.28 -6.70 -6.32
C SER A 208 22.44 -6.70 -5.03
N GLU A 209 22.74 -5.74 -4.17
CA GLU A 209 21.97 -5.50 -2.95
C GLU A 209 20.69 -4.72 -3.27
N LEU A 210 19.56 -5.17 -2.72
CA LEU A 210 18.27 -4.52 -2.87
C LEU A 210 17.88 -3.78 -1.60
N TYR A 211 17.18 -2.67 -1.78
CA TYR A 211 16.77 -1.77 -0.72
C TYR A 211 15.26 -1.58 -0.80
N PHE A 212 14.60 -1.49 0.36
CA PHE A 212 13.20 -1.11 0.48
C PHE A 212 13.15 0.13 1.37
N ILE A 213 12.74 1.26 0.81
CA ILE A 213 12.74 2.53 1.51
C ILE A 213 11.29 2.85 1.86
N PHE A 214 11.01 3.11 3.13
CA PHE A 214 9.65 3.35 3.63
C PHE A 214 9.50 4.80 4.04
N MET A 215 8.36 5.39 3.65
CA MET A 215 7.98 6.74 4.07
C MET A 215 6.50 6.73 4.39
N HIS A 216 6.12 6.87 5.66
CA HIS A 216 4.70 6.86 6.08
C HIS A 216 3.89 5.72 5.43
N ASP A 217 3.13 6.01 4.37
CA ASP A 217 2.25 5.16 3.58
C ASP A 217 2.83 4.73 2.21
N HIS A 218 4.03 5.18 1.87
CA HIS A 218 4.75 4.87 0.65
C HIS A 218 5.91 3.89 0.88
N VAL A 219 6.20 3.07 -0.13
CA VAL A 219 7.39 2.23 -0.18
C VAL A 219 7.92 2.19 -1.60
N VAL A 220 9.24 2.20 -1.72
CA VAL A 220 9.94 2.10 -3.00
C VAL A 220 11.02 1.03 -2.92
N ALA A 221 11.35 0.45 -4.06
CA ALA A 221 12.48 -0.46 -4.19
C ALA A 221 13.72 0.31 -4.66
N GLY A 222 14.89 -0.12 -4.24
CA GLY A 222 16.17 0.40 -4.73
C GLY A 222 17.19 -0.71 -4.96
N ILE A 223 18.22 -0.41 -5.73
CA ILE A 223 19.34 -1.32 -6.03
C ILE A 223 20.67 -0.60 -5.89
N LYS A 224 21.67 -1.27 -5.30
CA LYS A 224 23.03 -0.75 -5.23
C LYS A 224 23.84 -1.17 -6.45
N ILE A 225 24.28 -0.20 -7.24
CA ILE A 225 25.13 -0.37 -8.43
C ILE A 225 26.27 0.65 -8.32
N ASN A 226 27.52 0.23 -8.52
CA ASN A 226 28.70 1.11 -8.44
C ASN A 226 28.78 1.94 -7.14
N ASN A 227 28.44 1.31 -6.02
CA ASN A 227 28.37 1.93 -4.69
C ASN A 227 27.28 3.01 -4.50
N GLU A 228 26.39 3.20 -5.47
CA GLU A 228 25.27 4.14 -5.40
C GLU A 228 23.93 3.39 -5.33
N ILE A 229 22.99 3.88 -4.51
CA ILE A 229 21.64 3.33 -4.41
C ILE A 229 20.74 4.07 -5.40
N ASN A 230 20.21 3.32 -6.37
CA ASN A 230 19.28 3.80 -7.38
C ASN A 230 17.86 3.41 -6.97
N VAL A 231 16.96 4.37 -6.87
CA VAL A 231 15.59 4.24 -6.33
C VAL A 231 14.56 4.23 -7.46
N PHE A 232 13.61 3.30 -7.38
CA PHE A 232 12.51 3.13 -8.30
C PHE A 232 11.21 3.59 -7.68
N ASP A 233 10.71 4.73 -8.16
CA ASP A 233 9.43 5.30 -7.73
C ASP A 233 8.59 5.68 -8.96
N PRO A 234 7.81 4.74 -9.52
CA PRO A 234 7.10 4.96 -10.78
C PRO A 234 5.95 5.98 -10.69
N HIS A 235 5.52 6.36 -9.47
CA HIS A 235 4.47 7.37 -9.24
C HIS A 235 4.95 8.55 -8.42
N TYR A 236 6.25 8.83 -8.52
CA TYR A 236 6.95 9.80 -7.69
C TYR A 236 6.29 11.18 -7.67
N ASP A 237 6.02 11.79 -8.83
CA ASP A 237 5.29 13.06 -8.96
C ASP A 237 4.78 13.19 -10.40
N ASN A 238 3.46 13.10 -10.58
CA ASN A 238 2.81 13.58 -11.80
C ASN A 238 3.00 15.12 -11.80
N PRO A 239 3.75 15.75 -12.74
CA PRO A 239 3.87 15.38 -14.15
C PRO A 239 5.28 15.04 -14.65
N THR A 240 6.28 14.84 -13.78
CA THR A 240 7.63 14.49 -14.25
C THR A 240 7.68 13.05 -14.77
N PRO A 241 8.40 12.79 -15.88
CA PRO A 241 8.58 11.43 -16.35
C PRO A 241 9.21 10.58 -15.24
N PRO A 242 8.81 9.30 -15.12
CA PRO A 242 9.41 8.40 -14.15
C PRO A 242 10.91 8.29 -14.45
N THR A 243 11.74 8.68 -13.49
CA THR A 243 13.18 8.56 -13.58
C THR A 243 13.69 7.74 -12.42
N VAL A 244 14.65 6.87 -12.70
CA VAL A 244 15.45 6.24 -11.66
C VAL A 244 16.39 7.30 -11.09
N LEU A 245 16.22 7.62 -9.81
CA LEU A 245 16.97 8.65 -9.10
C LEU A 245 17.99 8.03 -8.17
N LYS A 246 19.09 8.74 -7.91
CA LYS A 246 19.96 8.35 -6.79
C LYS A 246 19.20 8.59 -5.47
N LEU A 247 19.54 7.81 -4.44
CA LEU A 247 18.89 7.94 -3.14
C LEU A 247 18.91 9.38 -2.63
N ASP A 248 20.07 10.05 -2.61
CA ASP A 248 20.16 11.43 -2.12
C ASP A 248 19.32 12.42 -2.95
N GLU A 249 19.24 12.23 -4.27
CA GLU A 249 18.39 13.05 -5.15
C GLU A 249 16.90 12.86 -4.85
N TRP A 250 16.49 11.59 -4.68
CA TRP A 250 15.12 11.22 -4.33
C TRP A 250 14.73 11.75 -2.95
N LEU A 251 15.64 11.66 -1.97
CA LEU A 251 15.45 12.23 -0.63
C LEU A 251 15.31 13.75 -0.65
N ASN A 252 16.23 14.43 -1.33
CA ASN A 252 16.24 15.89 -1.42
C ASN A 252 14.97 16.41 -2.06
N LYS A 253 14.51 15.79 -3.15
CA LYS A 253 13.31 16.27 -3.85
C LYS A 253 12.02 16.01 -3.06
N LYS A 254 12.00 15.08 -2.10
CA LYS A 254 10.84 14.94 -1.21
C LYS A 254 10.85 15.92 -0.03
N GLU A 255 11.95 16.61 0.26
CA GLU A 255 12.10 17.41 1.49
C GLU A 255 11.77 16.60 2.77
N LEU A 256 11.91 15.28 2.72
CA LEU A 256 11.46 14.37 3.78
C LEU A 256 12.61 13.86 4.65
N ASN A 257 12.32 13.68 5.94
CA ASN A 257 13.06 12.76 6.81
C ASN A 257 12.50 11.36 6.59
N VAL A 258 13.34 10.38 6.24
CA VAL A 258 12.89 9.02 5.96
C VAL A 258 13.77 7.98 6.62
N ASP A 259 13.18 6.81 6.86
CA ASP A 259 13.89 5.61 7.29
C ASP A 259 14.11 4.69 6.08
N ALA A 260 15.37 4.39 5.74
CA ALA A 260 15.70 3.48 4.64
C ALA A 260 16.20 2.12 5.17
N PHE A 261 15.73 1.05 4.54
CA PHE A 261 16.04 -0.32 4.91
C PHE A 261 16.70 -1.02 3.72
N ALA A 262 17.75 -1.80 3.98
CA ALA A 262 18.29 -2.70 2.97
C ALA A 262 17.91 -4.14 3.27
N SER A 263 17.60 -4.90 2.23
CA SER A 263 17.47 -6.34 2.32
C SER A 263 18.59 -6.98 1.52
N LYS A 264 19.58 -7.55 2.21
CA LYS A 264 20.56 -8.40 1.54
C LYS A 264 19.91 -9.74 1.14
N LYS A 265 20.58 -10.50 0.26
CA LYS A 265 20.14 -11.77 -0.35
C LYS A 265 19.61 -12.79 0.67
N ASP A 266 20.09 -12.72 1.92
CA ASP A 266 19.80 -13.70 2.98
C ASP A 266 18.61 -13.31 3.89
N SER A 267 17.65 -12.50 3.41
CA SER A 267 16.46 -12.04 4.16
C SER A 267 16.73 -11.27 5.46
N THR A 268 18.01 -11.00 5.79
CA THR A 268 18.38 -10.13 6.89
C THR A 268 18.20 -8.68 6.46
N LEU A 269 17.14 -8.06 6.97
CA LEU A 269 16.95 -6.62 6.90
C LEU A 269 18.04 -5.95 7.74
N ARG A 270 18.86 -5.13 7.09
CA ARG A 270 19.89 -4.31 7.74
C ARG A 270 19.50 -2.84 7.55
N PHE A 271 19.61 -2.08 8.63
CA PHE A 271 19.32 -0.65 8.63
C PHE A 271 20.53 0.10 8.10
N TYR A 272 20.31 1.02 7.15
CA TYR A 272 21.43 1.73 6.51
C TYR A 272 21.32 3.24 6.52
N TYR A 273 20.17 3.84 6.85
CA TYR A 273 20.07 5.29 6.74
C TYR A 273 19.14 5.92 7.77
N LYS A 274 19.74 6.76 8.61
CA LYS A 274 19.05 7.82 9.34
C LYS A 274 19.63 9.14 8.84
N HIS A 275 18.88 9.87 8.03
CA HIS A 275 19.28 11.23 7.67
C HIS A 275 19.00 12.14 8.87
N ASN A 276 20.06 12.54 9.58
CA ASN A 276 20.00 13.67 10.50
C ASN A 276 20.69 14.84 9.80
N LYS A 277 19.93 15.89 9.50
CA LYS A 277 20.48 17.25 9.49
C LYS A 277 20.35 17.82 10.90
#